data_AF-A0A3B9XJU1-F1
#
_entry.id   AF-A0A3B9XJU1-F1
#
_cell.length_a   1.000
_cell.length_b   1.000
_cell.length_c   1.000
_cell.angle_alpha   90.00
_cell.angle_beta   90.00
_cell.angle_gamma   90.00
#
_symmetry.space_group_name_H-M   'P 1'
#
loop_
_entity.id
_entity.type
_entity.pdbx_description
1 polymer ?
#
loop_
_entity_poly.entity_id
_entity_poly.type
_entity_poly.pdbx_seq_one_letter_code
_entity_poly.pdbx_strand_id
1 'polypeptide(L)'
;KVVAIGETGLDYFYGEGDLQWQKDRFIVHIEAARECQLPLIIHTRGAKEDTLGYLRAYGGGAVNGVLHCFTEDLDMAKQAV
;
A
#
# COMPACT_ATOMS: atom_id res chain seq x y z
N LYS A 1 22.51 -0.67 2.51
CA LYS A 1 21.71 -1.93 2.47
C LYS A 1 20.25 -1.53 2.31
N VAL A 2 19.54 -2.05 1.31
CA VAL A 2 18.09 -1.83 1.15
C VAL A 2 17.35 -2.84 2.04
N VAL A 3 16.34 -2.40 2.78
CA VAL A 3 15.62 -3.21 3.77
C VAL A 3 14.10 -3.19 3.64
N ALA A 4 13.55 -2.37 2.74
CA ALA A 4 12.12 -2.22 2.49
C ALA A 4 11.90 -1.58 1.10
N ILE A 5 10.67 -1.66 0.58
CA ILE A 5 10.22 -0.96 -0.62
C ILE A 5 9.20 0.12 -0.21
N GLY A 6 9.42 1.36 -0.63
CA GLY A 6 8.53 2.50 -0.38
C GLY A 6 9.29 3.82 -0.19
N GLU A 7 8.62 4.91 0.15
CA GLU A 7 7.17 5.05 0.41
C GLU A 7 6.33 4.91 -0.88
N THR A 8 5.25 4.13 -0.83
CA THR A 8 4.32 3.93 -1.95
C THR A 8 2.88 3.84 -1.45
N GLY A 9 1.89 4.06 -2.31
CA GLY A 9 0.49 3.80 -1.99
C GLY A 9 -0.43 4.75 -2.73
N LEU A 10 -1.52 5.13 -2.08
CA LEU A 10 -2.61 5.88 -2.71
C LEU A 10 -2.94 7.14 -1.90
N ASP A 11 -2.88 8.30 -2.54
CA ASP A 11 -3.30 9.58 -1.97
C ASP A 11 -4.34 10.22 -2.88
N TYR A 12 -5.60 10.16 -2.43
CA TYR A 12 -6.74 10.72 -3.15
C TYR A 12 -7.09 12.14 -2.68
N PHE A 13 -6.38 12.67 -1.68
CA PHE A 13 -6.62 14.01 -1.18
C PHE A 13 -5.96 15.08 -2.04
N TYR A 14 -4.77 14.79 -2.58
CA TYR A 14 -4.05 15.70 -3.49
C TYR A 14 -4.14 15.30 -4.97
N GLY A 15 -4.75 14.16 -5.28
CA GLY A 15 -4.91 13.68 -6.65
C GLY A 15 -6.12 14.32 -7.35
N GLU A 16 -5.89 15.00 -8.46
CA GLU A 16 -6.95 15.45 -9.38
C GLU A 16 -6.91 14.62 -10.68
N GLY A 17 -8.08 14.28 -11.22
CA GLY A 17 -8.19 13.55 -12.50
C GLY A 17 -8.08 12.03 -12.38
N ASP A 18 -7.57 11.37 -13.42
CA ASP A 18 -7.44 9.91 -13.46
C ASP A 18 -6.22 9.45 -12.63
N LEU A 19 -6.51 8.80 -11.50
CA LEU A 19 -5.52 8.27 -10.56
C LEU A 19 -5.08 6.84 -10.87
N GLN A 20 -5.42 6.28 -12.04
CA GLN A 20 -5.02 4.93 -12.45
C GLN A 20 -3.51 4.72 -12.36
N TRP A 21 -2.70 5.75 -12.67
CA TRP A 21 -1.25 5.67 -12.56
C TRP A 21 -0.74 5.41 -11.13
N GLN A 22 -1.45 5.91 -10.09
CA GLN A 22 -1.09 5.63 -8.70
C GLN A 22 -1.35 4.15 -8.38
N LYS A 23 -2.50 3.64 -8.85
CA LYS A 23 -2.92 2.24 -8.68
C LYS A 23 -1.92 1.29 -9.34
N ASP A 24 -1.57 1.55 -10.60
CA ASP A 24 -0.63 0.72 -11.36
C ASP A 24 0.74 0.67 -10.69
N ARG A 25 1.26 1.82 -10.22
CA ARG A 25 2.53 1.87 -9.49
C ARG A 25 2.47 1.15 -8.15
N PHE A 26 1.35 1.28 -7.43
CA PHE A 26 1.18 0.59 -6.17
C PHE A 26 1.20 -0.92 -6.35
N ILE A 27 0.52 -1.45 -7.37
CA ILE A 27 0.55 -2.88 -7.73
C ILE A 27 1.99 -3.34 -8.01
N VAL A 28 2.73 -2.60 -8.84
CA VAL A 28 4.13 -2.94 -9.17
C VAL A 28 5.00 -3.02 -7.91
N HIS A 29 4.85 -2.09 -6.98
CA HIS A 29 5.63 -2.12 -5.73
C HIS A 29 5.21 -3.26 -4.79
N ILE A 30 3.92 -3.62 -4.73
CA ILE A 30 3.44 -4.79 -3.98
C ILE A 30 4.07 -6.07 -4.55
N GLU A 31 4.07 -6.22 -5.87
CA GLU A 31 4.67 -7.39 -6.53
C GLU A 31 6.19 -7.46 -6.31
N ALA A 32 6.88 -6.33 -6.46
CA ALA A 32 8.32 -6.26 -6.18
C ALA A 32 8.64 -6.62 -4.72
N ALA A 33 7.83 -6.17 -3.76
CA ALA A 33 8.02 -6.47 -2.34
C ALA A 33 7.81 -7.96 -2.05
N ARG A 34 6.79 -8.56 -2.69
CA ARG A 34 6.53 -10.00 -2.64
C ARG A 34 7.70 -10.81 -3.20
N GLU A 35 8.17 -10.46 -4.39
CA GLU A 35 9.27 -11.16 -5.08
C GLU A 35 10.60 -11.05 -4.33
N CYS A 36 10.88 -9.88 -3.77
CA CYS A 36 12.11 -9.63 -3.02
C CYS A 36 12.02 -10.05 -1.55
N GLN A 37 10.84 -10.51 -1.09
CA GLN A 37 10.55 -10.80 0.33
C GLN A 37 10.92 -9.63 1.26
N LEU A 38 10.73 -8.41 0.78
CA LEU A 38 10.98 -7.19 1.54
C LEU A 38 9.67 -6.59 2.04
N PRO A 39 9.67 -5.93 3.21
CA PRO A 39 8.49 -5.24 3.69
C PRO A 39 8.13 -4.02 2.81
N LEU A 40 6.84 -3.68 2.78
CA LEU A 40 6.32 -2.53 2.04
C LEU A 40 5.99 -1.37 2.99
N ILE A 41 6.47 -0.17 2.69
CA ILE A 41 6.13 1.06 3.42
C ILE A 41 5.00 1.75 2.67
N ILE A 42 3.82 1.75 3.28
CA ILE A 42 2.56 2.10 2.61
C ILE A 42 2.05 3.45 3.12
N HIS A 43 1.78 4.37 2.19
CA HIS A 43 1.05 5.62 2.41
C HIS A 43 -0.38 5.47 1.91
N THR A 44 -1.35 5.87 2.72
CA THR A 44 -2.76 5.87 2.34
C THR A 44 -3.43 7.11 2.87
N ARG A 45 -4.19 7.80 2.03
CA ARG A 45 -5.01 8.94 2.44
C ARG A 45 -6.29 9.00 1.63
N GLY A 46 -7.43 8.81 2.30
CA GLY A 46 -8.74 8.78 1.63
C GLY A 46 -8.90 7.62 0.65
N ALA A 47 -8.03 6.61 0.74
CA ALA A 47 -7.93 5.50 -0.21
C ALA A 47 -7.87 4.12 0.50
N LYS A 48 -8.47 4.02 1.70
CA LYS A 48 -8.44 2.82 2.56
C LYS A 48 -8.88 1.56 1.83
N GLU A 49 -10.05 1.59 1.19
CA GLU A 49 -10.65 0.41 0.56
C GLU A 49 -9.80 -0.11 -0.59
N ASP A 50 -9.38 0.79 -1.49
CA ASP A 50 -8.50 0.46 -2.61
C ASP A 50 -7.15 -0.06 -2.11
N THR A 51 -6.54 0.60 -1.11
CA THR A 51 -5.25 0.19 -0.53
C THR A 51 -5.32 -1.26 -0.02
N LEU A 52 -6.32 -1.57 0.80
CA LEU A 52 -6.51 -2.92 1.33
C LEU A 52 -6.89 -3.93 0.22
N GLY A 53 -7.69 -3.51 -0.75
CA GLY A 53 -8.06 -4.32 -1.92
C GLY A 53 -6.84 -4.77 -2.71
N TYR A 54 -5.96 -3.84 -3.06
CA TYR A 54 -4.73 -4.13 -3.79
C TYR A 54 -3.74 -4.98 -2.98
N LEU A 55 -3.57 -4.71 -1.68
CA LEU A 55 -2.72 -5.54 -0.82
C LEU A 55 -3.22 -6.99 -0.74
N ARG A 56 -4.53 -7.20 -0.62
CA ARG A 56 -5.13 -8.55 -0.63
C ARG A 56 -4.99 -9.24 -1.98
N ALA A 57 -5.23 -8.52 -3.07
CA ALA A 57 -5.21 -9.09 -4.41
C ALA A 57 -3.79 -9.44 -4.89
N TYR A 58 -2.80 -8.59 -4.62
CA TYR A 58 -1.47 -8.69 -5.20
C TYR A 58 -0.39 -9.11 -4.19
N GLY A 59 -0.61 -8.85 -2.90
CA GLY A 59 0.37 -9.13 -1.83
C GLY A 59 0.50 -10.61 -1.46
N GLY A 60 -0.47 -11.45 -1.85
CA GLY A 60 -0.38 -12.91 -1.73
C GLY A 60 -0.17 -13.43 -0.29
N GLY A 61 -0.53 -12.63 0.72
CA GLY A 61 -0.30 -12.94 2.14
C GLY A 61 1.17 -12.96 2.58
N ALA A 62 2.12 -12.62 1.70
CA ALA A 62 3.56 -12.67 1.96
C ALA A 62 4.18 -11.28 2.16
N VAL A 63 3.49 -10.21 1.75
CA VAL A 63 3.93 -8.83 1.94
C VAL A 63 3.63 -8.40 3.38
N ASN A 64 4.68 -8.28 4.19
CA ASN A 64 4.61 -7.67 5.51
C ASN A 64 4.76 -6.15 5.35
N GLY A 65 3.70 -5.37 5.59
CA GLY A 65 3.70 -3.93 5.39
C GLY A 65 3.71 -3.13 6.69
N VAL A 66 4.25 -1.91 6.65
CA VAL A 66 4.01 -0.89 7.68
C VAL A 66 3.21 0.24 7.04
N LEU A 67 2.04 0.55 7.60
CA LEU A 67 1.28 1.76 7.26
C LEU A 67 1.97 2.97 7.88
N HIS A 68 2.64 3.78 7.05
CA HIS A 68 3.26 5.03 7.45
C HIS A 68 2.20 6.15 7.45
N CYS A 69 2.18 6.96 8.52
CA CYS A 69 1.20 8.05 8.72
C CYS A 69 -0.27 7.57 8.82
N PHE A 70 -0.51 6.56 9.67
CA PHE A 70 -1.84 6.06 10.00
C PHE A 70 -2.74 7.18 10.56
N THR A 71 -3.69 7.65 9.74
CA THR A 71 -4.71 8.64 10.10
C THR A 71 -6.13 8.06 10.01
N GLU A 72 -6.22 6.74 9.82
CA GLU A 72 -7.45 5.99 9.56
C GLU A 72 -7.99 5.32 10.84
N ASP A 73 -9.16 4.69 10.77
CA ASP A 73 -9.88 4.17 11.93
C ASP A 73 -9.34 2.83 12.49
N LEU A 74 -9.75 2.49 13.72
CA LEU A 74 -9.37 1.24 14.40
C LEU A 74 -9.67 -0.04 13.59
N ASP A 75 -10.67 0.02 12.71
CA ASP A 75 -11.04 -1.09 11.84
C ASP A 75 -9.95 -1.36 10.79
N MET A 76 -9.37 -0.30 10.21
CA MET A 76 -8.23 -0.44 9.30
C MET A 76 -7.00 -1.04 9.99
N ALA A 77 -6.72 -0.59 11.21
CA ALA A 77 -5.59 -1.11 11.99
C ALA A 77 -5.70 -2.63 12.20
N LYS A 78 -6.90 -3.15 12.46
CA LYS A 78 -7.12 -4.58 12.67
C LYS A 78 -6.96 -5.42 11.40
N GLN A 79 -7.21 -4.85 10.23
CA GLN A 79 -7.06 -5.55 8.94
C GLN A 79 -5.63 -5.52 8.41
N ALA A 80 -4.75 -4.71 8.98
CA ALA A 80 -3.36 -4.52 8.55
C ALA A 80 -2.35 -5.44 9.27
N VAL A 81 -2.81 -6.33 10.16
CA VAL A 81 -2.00 -7.27 10.95
C VAL A 81 -2.18 -8.70 10.45
#